data_AF-A0A9E5PI90-F1
#
_entry.id   AF-A0A9E5PI90-F1
#
_cell.length_a   1.000
_cell.length_b   1.000
_cell.length_c   1.000
_cell.angle_alpha   90.00
_cell.angle_beta   90.00
_cell.angle_gamma   90.00
#
_symmetry.space_group_name_H-M   'P 1'
#
loop_
_entity.id
_entity.type
_entity.pdbx_description
1 polymer ?
#
loop_
_entity_poly.entity_id
_entity_poly.type
_entity_poly.pdbx_seq_one_letter_code
_entity_poly.pdbx_strand_id
1 'polypeptide(L)'
;MRPTTLGVVGLGAMGGSVALRAARAGVLRVVGYAPSPKDRAAAAHADRFTNAIVYVTPVEGGDRAAQEVADFWTRVMGAQPVTISAAQHDERLAWTSHLPQAVASALAAALATRGPSGAAYGQGALDTARLAGSSVEMWTDVLLMNRDQVLAALSGTQESLDELKTALKAGDGATVGRWLESGARWRSRFET
;
A
#
# COMPACT_ATOMS: atom_id res chain seq x y z
N MET A 1 11.13 -30.04 -15.28
CA MET A 1 9.70 -30.13 -15.62
C MET A 1 9.10 -28.73 -15.48
N ARG A 2 8.28 -28.26 -16.43
CA ARG A 2 7.46 -27.07 -16.21
C ARG A 2 6.36 -27.46 -15.21
N PRO A 3 6.12 -26.68 -14.14
CA PRO A 3 5.03 -26.99 -13.22
C PRO A 3 3.70 -26.99 -14.00
N THR A 4 2.97 -28.11 -13.94
CA THR A 4 1.69 -28.31 -14.65
C THR A 4 0.49 -27.95 -13.78
N THR A 5 0.71 -27.70 -12.49
CA THR A 5 -0.33 -27.38 -11.51
C THR A 5 0.13 -26.19 -10.67
N LEU A 6 -0.70 -25.15 -10.57
CA LEU A 6 -0.50 -24.02 -9.66
C LEU A 6 -1.64 -24.02 -8.64
N GLY A 7 -1.32 -24.35 -7.38
CA GLY A 7 -2.25 -24.23 -6.26
C GLY A 7 -2.21 -22.83 -5.69
N VAL A 8 -3.30 -22.07 -5.78
CA VAL A 8 -3.41 -20.72 -5.21
C VAL A 8 -4.42 -20.75 -4.06
N VAL A 9 -3.93 -20.98 -2.84
CA VAL A 9 -4.78 -21.06 -1.64
C VAL A 9 -4.61 -19.79 -0.81
N GLY A 10 -5.71 -19.07 -0.59
CA GLY A 10 -5.77 -17.90 0.29
C GLY A 10 -5.14 -16.63 -0.27
N LEU A 11 -5.86 -15.89 -1.12
CA LEU A 11 -5.47 -14.55 -1.59
C LEU A 11 -6.59 -13.50 -1.50
N GLY A 12 -7.62 -13.75 -0.67
CA GLY A 12 -8.75 -12.84 -0.51
C GLY A 12 -9.33 -12.36 -1.85
N ALA A 13 -9.52 -11.06 -2.01
CA ALA A 13 -10.05 -10.43 -3.22
C ALA A 13 -9.21 -10.66 -4.51
N MET A 14 -7.97 -11.15 -4.41
CA MET A 14 -7.03 -11.30 -5.54
C MET A 14 -6.95 -12.73 -6.10
N GLY A 15 -7.55 -13.72 -5.44
CA GLY A 15 -7.43 -15.13 -5.86
C GLY A 15 -8.03 -15.44 -7.23
N GLY A 16 -9.14 -14.78 -7.60
CA GLY A 16 -9.82 -15.01 -8.88
C GLY A 16 -9.07 -14.48 -10.11
N SER A 17 -8.42 -13.32 -9.99
CA SER A 17 -7.70 -12.68 -11.10
C SER A 17 -6.40 -13.41 -11.45
N VAL A 18 -5.67 -13.82 -10.41
CA VAL A 18 -4.47 -14.65 -10.53
C VAL A 18 -4.81 -15.95 -11.25
N ALA A 19 -5.96 -16.55 -10.87
CA ALA A 19 -6.39 -17.81 -11.46
C ALA A 19 -6.70 -17.71 -12.96
N LEU A 20 -7.49 -16.71 -13.36
CA LEU A 20 -7.88 -16.48 -14.75
C LEU A 20 -6.68 -16.24 -15.67
N ARG A 21 -5.71 -15.43 -15.20
CA ARG A 21 -4.54 -15.08 -16.00
C ARG A 21 -3.57 -16.26 -16.15
N ALA A 22 -3.38 -17.04 -15.09
CA ALA A 22 -2.63 -18.29 -15.14
C ALA A 22 -3.23 -19.28 -16.15
N ALA A 23 -4.56 -19.44 -16.16
CA ALA A 23 -5.23 -20.30 -17.13
C ALA A 23 -5.00 -19.83 -18.58
N ARG A 24 -5.12 -18.52 -18.85
CA ARG A 24 -4.84 -17.93 -20.17
C ARG A 24 -3.40 -18.11 -20.63
N ALA A 25 -2.44 -18.17 -19.72
CA ALA A 25 -1.03 -18.41 -20.01
C ALA A 25 -0.68 -19.90 -20.18
N GLY A 26 -1.66 -20.80 -20.16
CA GLY A 26 -1.46 -22.23 -20.40
C GLY A 26 -1.14 -23.07 -19.16
N VAL A 27 -1.42 -22.57 -17.95
CA VAL A 27 -1.33 -23.38 -16.73
C VAL A 27 -2.52 -24.36 -16.70
N LEU A 28 -2.21 -25.66 -16.77
CA LEU A 28 -3.20 -26.73 -17.01
C LEU A 28 -4.21 -26.93 -15.86
N ARG A 29 -3.86 -26.54 -14.64
CA ARG A 29 -4.76 -26.62 -13.48
C ARG A 29 -4.51 -25.47 -12.51
N VAL A 30 -5.56 -24.68 -12.27
CA VAL A 30 -5.54 -23.50 -11.40
C VAL A 30 -6.77 -23.50 -10.51
N VAL A 31 -6.58 -23.34 -9.20
CA VAL A 31 -7.67 -23.23 -8.20
C VAL A 31 -7.46 -21.90 -7.47
N GLY A 32 -8.41 -20.98 -7.56
CA GLY A 32 -8.39 -19.69 -6.85
C GLY A 32 -9.68 -19.46 -6.07
N TYR A 33 -9.57 -18.81 -4.90
CA TYR A 33 -10.71 -18.51 -4.03
C TYR A 33 -10.78 -17.02 -3.70
N ALA A 34 -11.91 -16.39 -4.01
CA ALA A 34 -12.28 -15.05 -3.55
C ALA A 34 -13.72 -15.09 -3.01
N PRO A 35 -13.96 -14.81 -1.70
CA PRO A 35 -15.26 -15.03 -1.07
C PRO A 35 -16.34 -14.06 -1.56
N SER A 36 -15.98 -12.80 -1.85
CA SER A 36 -16.90 -11.73 -2.24
C SER A 36 -17.21 -11.71 -3.75
N PRO A 37 -18.49 -11.64 -4.16
CA PRO A 37 -18.89 -11.47 -5.57
C PRO A 37 -18.36 -10.18 -6.22
N LYS A 38 -18.30 -9.07 -5.46
CA LYS A 38 -17.76 -7.78 -5.92
C LYS A 38 -16.27 -7.91 -6.22
N ASP A 39 -15.54 -8.59 -5.36
CA ASP A 39 -14.10 -8.81 -5.53
C ASP A 39 -13.82 -9.73 -6.71
N ARG A 40 -14.65 -10.76 -6.93
CA ARG A 40 -14.58 -11.61 -8.13
C ARG A 40 -14.81 -10.83 -9.42
N ALA A 41 -15.81 -9.94 -9.45
CA ALA A 41 -16.09 -9.11 -10.62
C ALA A 41 -14.95 -8.11 -10.90
N ALA A 42 -14.45 -7.43 -9.87
CA ALA A 42 -13.29 -6.55 -9.99
C ALA A 42 -11.99 -7.29 -10.37
N ALA A 43 -11.88 -8.57 -10.02
CA ALA A 43 -10.78 -9.45 -10.39
C ALA A 43 -10.86 -9.97 -11.84
N ALA A 44 -12.01 -9.84 -12.53
CA ALA A 44 -12.15 -10.25 -13.92
C ALA A 44 -11.50 -9.27 -14.92
N HIS A 45 -11.10 -8.08 -14.47
CA HIS A 45 -10.37 -7.10 -15.29
C HIS A 45 -8.93 -7.56 -15.54
N ALA A 46 -8.61 -7.78 -16.82
CA ALA A 46 -7.45 -8.53 -17.27
C ALA A 46 -6.09 -7.82 -17.10
N ASP A 47 -6.10 -6.58 -16.64
CA ASP A 47 -4.98 -5.63 -16.60
C ASP A 47 -4.65 -5.11 -15.19
N ARG A 48 -5.39 -5.54 -14.16
CA ARG A 48 -5.24 -5.04 -12.78
C ARG A 48 -3.82 -5.12 -12.21
N PHE A 49 -3.02 -6.07 -12.67
CA PHE A 49 -1.64 -6.30 -12.19
C PHE A 49 -0.58 -5.85 -13.18
N THR A 50 -0.98 -5.41 -14.37
CA THR A 50 -0.04 -4.91 -15.37
C THR A 50 0.70 -3.71 -14.81
N ASN A 51 2.04 -3.77 -14.82
CA ASN A 51 2.94 -2.78 -14.23
C ASN A 51 2.82 -2.58 -12.71
N ALA A 52 2.03 -3.40 -12.00
CA ALA A 52 1.95 -3.36 -10.55
C ALA A 52 3.27 -3.85 -9.93
N ILE A 53 3.77 -3.17 -8.91
CA ILE A 53 4.91 -3.67 -8.13
C ILE A 53 4.41 -4.80 -7.23
N VAL A 54 5.12 -5.93 -7.25
CA VAL A 54 4.83 -7.08 -6.37
C VAL A 54 6.10 -7.43 -5.60
N TYR A 55 6.05 -7.38 -4.27
CA TYR A 55 7.20 -7.80 -3.47
C TYR A 55 7.21 -9.31 -3.32
N VAL A 56 8.38 -9.92 -3.56
CA VAL A 56 8.63 -11.34 -3.32
C VAL A 56 9.66 -11.45 -2.22
N THR A 57 9.31 -12.12 -1.11
CA THR A 57 10.16 -12.25 0.07
C THR A 57 10.64 -13.69 0.24
N PRO A 58 11.86 -14.04 -0.23
CA PRO A 58 12.37 -15.40 -0.09
C PRO A 58 12.52 -15.76 1.40
N VAL A 59 12.18 -16.99 1.73
CA VAL A 59 12.56 -17.62 3.00
C VAL A 59 13.88 -18.37 2.82
N GLU A 60 14.54 -18.74 3.93
CA GLU A 60 15.78 -19.52 3.89
C GLU A 60 15.61 -20.81 3.05
N GLY A 61 16.52 -21.02 2.09
CA GLY A 61 16.44 -22.14 1.13
C GLY A 61 15.36 -22.01 0.05
N GLY A 62 14.63 -20.89 0.02
CA GLY A 62 13.47 -20.65 -0.85
C GLY A 62 13.78 -19.96 -2.18
N ASP A 63 15.05 -19.72 -2.53
CA ASP A 63 15.44 -18.88 -3.68
C ASP A 63 14.83 -19.33 -5.01
N ARG A 64 14.81 -20.64 -5.24
CA ARG A 64 14.20 -21.20 -6.46
C ARG A 64 12.69 -20.94 -6.49
N ALA A 65 12.00 -21.14 -5.37
CA ALA A 65 10.56 -20.89 -5.29
C ALA A 65 10.25 -19.40 -5.45
N ALA A 66 11.06 -18.52 -4.85
CA ALA A 66 10.94 -17.08 -5.03
C ALA A 66 11.14 -16.67 -6.49
N GLN A 67 12.11 -17.25 -7.20
CA GLN A 67 12.30 -17.01 -8.62
C GLN A 67 11.12 -17.50 -9.47
N GLU A 68 10.58 -18.69 -9.17
CA GLU A 68 9.40 -19.22 -9.86
C GLU A 68 8.16 -18.33 -9.65
N VAL A 69 7.99 -17.79 -8.43
CA VAL A 69 6.93 -16.82 -8.10
C VAL A 69 7.14 -15.48 -8.81
N ALA A 70 8.37 -14.96 -8.83
CA ALA A 70 8.70 -13.74 -9.56
C ALA A 70 8.44 -13.91 -11.06
N ASP A 71 8.91 -15.00 -11.67
CA ASP A 71 8.68 -15.32 -13.08
C ASP A 71 7.19 -15.40 -13.41
N PHE A 72 6.37 -15.96 -12.52
CA PHE A 72 4.93 -15.96 -12.65
C PHE A 72 4.37 -14.52 -12.67
N TRP A 73 4.71 -13.70 -11.68
CA TRP A 73 4.23 -12.32 -11.62
C TRP A 73 4.63 -11.49 -12.85
N THR A 74 5.86 -11.62 -13.34
CA THR A 74 6.28 -10.90 -14.54
C THR A 74 5.62 -11.46 -15.81
N ARG A 75 5.81 -12.75 -16.08
CA ARG A 75 5.52 -13.32 -17.41
C ARG A 75 4.05 -13.64 -17.62
N VAL A 76 3.33 -13.97 -16.54
CA VAL A 76 1.92 -14.30 -16.60
C VAL A 76 1.07 -13.09 -16.27
N MET A 77 1.37 -12.41 -15.16
CA MET A 77 0.55 -11.32 -14.64
C MET A 77 0.91 -9.95 -15.22
N GLY A 78 2.08 -9.79 -15.86
CA GLY A 78 2.54 -8.51 -16.39
C GLY A 78 2.97 -7.52 -15.29
N ALA A 79 3.18 -8.02 -14.07
CA ALA A 79 3.61 -7.22 -12.93
C ALA A 79 5.14 -7.00 -12.95
N GLN A 80 5.62 -6.15 -12.04
CA GLN A 80 7.03 -5.84 -11.82
C GLN A 80 7.43 -6.40 -10.44
N PRO A 81 7.83 -7.69 -10.35
CA PRO A 81 8.22 -8.25 -9.08
C PRO A 81 9.55 -7.65 -8.61
N VAL A 82 9.66 -7.41 -7.31
CA VAL A 82 10.88 -6.94 -6.66
C VAL A 82 11.18 -7.91 -5.52
N THR A 83 12.27 -8.66 -5.66
CA THR A 83 12.72 -9.61 -4.63
C THR A 83 13.48 -8.86 -3.55
N ILE A 84 13.00 -8.92 -2.31
CA ILE A 84 13.57 -8.23 -1.15
C ILE A 84 13.42 -9.11 0.10
N SER A 85 14.14 -8.79 1.18
CA SER A 85 13.92 -9.47 2.44
C SER A 85 12.56 -9.08 3.06
N ALA A 86 12.05 -9.90 3.98
CA ALA A 86 10.84 -9.59 4.74
C ALA A 86 10.97 -8.25 5.50
N ALA A 87 12.13 -7.99 6.11
CA ALA A 87 12.38 -6.73 6.80
C ALA A 87 12.31 -5.51 5.86
N GLN A 88 12.90 -5.62 4.66
CA GLN A 88 12.83 -4.56 3.64
C GLN A 88 11.41 -4.35 3.12
N HIS A 89 10.62 -5.42 3.00
CA HIS A 89 9.22 -5.34 2.62
C HIS A 89 8.42 -4.54 3.64
N ASP A 90 8.57 -4.88 4.92
CA ASP A 90 7.85 -4.26 6.01
C ASP A 90 8.23 -2.78 6.17
N GLU A 91 9.51 -2.45 6.06
CA GLU A 91 10.00 -1.05 6.02
C GLU A 91 9.36 -0.27 4.87
N ARG A 92 9.34 -0.84 3.66
CA ARG A 92 8.75 -0.18 2.48
C ARG A 92 7.24 0.02 2.63
N LEU A 93 6.51 -0.99 3.10
CA LEU A 93 5.06 -0.88 3.31
C LEU A 93 4.71 0.08 4.44
N ALA A 94 5.55 0.22 5.45
CA ALA A 94 5.36 1.23 6.49
C ALA A 94 5.24 2.63 5.87
N TRP A 95 6.15 3.00 4.97
CA TRP A 95 6.12 4.31 4.30
C TRP A 95 5.09 4.43 3.18
N THR A 96 4.93 3.39 2.37
CA THR A 96 4.13 3.47 1.13
C THR A 96 2.65 3.12 1.30
N SER A 97 2.28 2.50 2.43
CA SER A 97 0.91 2.03 2.67
C SER A 97 0.41 2.33 4.08
N HIS A 98 1.14 1.90 5.11
CA HIS A 98 0.64 1.94 6.49
C HIS A 98 0.61 3.36 7.06
N LEU A 99 1.69 4.12 6.89
CA LEU A 99 1.78 5.51 7.33
C LEU A 99 0.71 6.39 6.67
N PRO A 100 0.49 6.36 5.33
CA PRO A 100 -0.62 7.09 4.71
C PRO A 100 -1.98 6.80 5.35
N GLN A 101 -2.28 5.53 5.68
CA GLN A 101 -3.52 5.20 6.37
C GLN A 101 -3.57 5.78 7.79
N ALA A 102 -2.48 5.63 8.55
CA ALA A 102 -2.42 6.08 9.93
C ALA A 102 -2.58 7.60 10.02
N VAL A 103 -1.92 8.34 9.14
CA VAL A 103 -2.02 9.81 9.05
C VAL A 103 -3.42 10.25 8.64
N ALA A 104 -4.04 9.59 7.66
CA ALA A 104 -5.42 9.88 7.26
C ALA A 104 -6.40 9.67 8.43
N SER A 105 -6.21 8.60 9.19
CA SER A 105 -7.05 8.30 10.36
C SER A 105 -6.80 9.27 11.52
N ALA A 106 -5.55 9.68 11.74
CA ALA A 106 -5.21 10.70 12.74
C ALA A 106 -5.84 12.05 12.40
N LEU A 107 -5.81 12.46 11.12
CA LEU A 107 -6.50 13.66 10.66
C LEU A 107 -8.01 13.57 10.90
N ALA A 108 -8.63 12.47 10.49
CA ALA A 108 -10.07 12.26 10.68
C ALA A 108 -10.46 12.31 12.17
N ALA A 109 -9.69 11.66 13.04
CA ALA A 109 -9.91 11.68 14.48
C ALA A 109 -9.76 13.09 15.08
N ALA A 110 -8.78 13.87 14.62
CA ALA A 110 -8.60 15.26 15.06
C ALA A 110 -9.77 16.15 14.60
N LEU A 111 -10.23 16.00 13.36
CA LEU A 111 -11.38 16.75 12.83
C LEU A 111 -12.68 16.39 13.58
N ALA A 112 -12.90 15.11 13.87
CA ALA A 112 -14.09 14.66 14.60
C ALA A 112 -14.17 15.21 16.02
N THR A 113 -13.02 15.48 16.67
CA THR A 113 -12.96 15.88 18.08
C THR A 113 -12.72 17.37 18.30
N ARG A 114 -11.98 18.02 17.40
CA ARG A 114 -11.55 19.43 17.53
C ARG A 114 -12.01 20.32 16.37
N GLY A 115 -12.57 19.74 15.32
CA GLY A 115 -13.10 20.49 14.19
C GLY A 115 -14.30 21.35 14.59
N PRO A 116 -14.55 22.48 13.91
CA PRO A 116 -15.73 23.29 14.18
C PRO A 116 -17.01 22.52 13.87
N SER A 117 -17.97 22.51 14.81
CA SER A 117 -19.25 21.85 14.62
C SER A 117 -20.03 22.44 13.44
N GLY A 118 -20.62 21.59 12.59
CA GLY A 118 -21.40 22.04 11.43
C GLY A 118 -20.58 22.61 10.27
N ALA A 119 -19.24 22.53 10.32
CA ALA A 119 -18.39 22.95 9.21
C ALA A 119 -18.57 22.03 8.00
N ALA A 120 -18.69 22.64 6.81
CA ALA A 120 -18.48 21.94 5.56
C ALA A 120 -16.97 21.83 5.32
N TYR A 121 -16.45 20.61 5.24
CA TYR A 121 -15.06 20.37 4.89
C TYR A 121 -14.89 20.40 3.36
N GLY A 122 -13.87 21.12 2.89
CA GLY A 122 -13.51 21.15 1.48
C GLY A 122 -12.95 19.81 0.98
N GLN A 123 -12.91 19.65 -0.35
CA GLN A 123 -12.50 18.40 -0.99
C GLN A 123 -11.12 17.91 -0.56
N GLY A 124 -10.15 18.82 -0.34
CA GLY A 124 -8.80 18.44 0.10
C GLY A 124 -8.77 17.72 1.46
N ALA A 125 -9.64 18.09 2.40
CA ALA A 125 -9.75 17.39 3.68
C ALA A 125 -10.38 16.00 3.49
N LEU A 126 -11.42 15.90 2.65
CA LEU A 126 -12.11 14.64 2.35
C LEU A 126 -11.20 13.66 1.62
N ASP A 127 -10.43 14.13 0.64
CA ASP A 127 -9.49 13.31 -0.13
C ASP A 127 -8.33 12.81 0.76
N THR A 128 -7.81 13.67 1.63
CA THR A 128 -6.73 13.32 2.56
C THR A 128 -7.21 12.31 3.61
N ALA A 129 -8.41 12.48 4.15
CA ALA A 129 -9.00 11.59 5.15
C ALA A 129 -9.67 10.34 4.54
N ARG A 130 -9.71 10.19 3.22
CA ARG A 130 -10.45 9.10 2.53
C ARG A 130 -10.10 7.71 3.03
N LEU A 131 -8.83 7.47 3.39
CA LEU A 131 -8.37 6.16 3.89
C LEU A 131 -8.88 5.82 5.29
N ALA A 132 -9.34 6.80 6.08
CA ALA A 132 -9.87 6.57 7.43
C ALA A 132 -11.16 5.74 7.44
N GLY A 133 -11.88 5.67 6.31
CA GLY A 133 -13.07 4.81 6.14
C GLY A 133 -12.76 3.34 5.83
N SER A 134 -11.50 2.91 5.93
CA SER A 134 -11.10 1.52 5.67
C SER A 134 -11.47 0.57 6.83
N SER A 135 -11.40 -0.75 6.61
CA SER A 135 -11.74 -1.77 7.62
C SER A 135 -10.90 -1.62 8.90
N VAL A 136 -11.58 -1.40 10.03
CA VAL A 136 -10.93 -1.24 11.35
C VAL A 136 -10.20 -2.52 11.76
N GLU A 137 -10.82 -3.68 11.61
CA GLU A 137 -10.24 -4.98 11.98
C GLU A 137 -8.93 -5.24 11.22
N MET A 138 -8.97 -5.11 9.88
CA MET A 138 -7.80 -5.32 9.02
C MET A 138 -6.66 -4.35 9.35
N TRP A 139 -6.95 -3.06 9.51
CA TRP A 139 -5.91 -2.08 9.77
C TRP A 139 -5.35 -2.15 11.18
N THR A 140 -6.14 -2.62 12.16
CA THR A 140 -5.62 -2.93 13.49
C THR A 140 -4.54 -4.00 13.40
N ASP A 141 -4.81 -5.10 12.70
CA ASP A 141 -3.85 -6.19 12.52
C ASP A 141 -2.62 -5.73 11.73
N VAL A 142 -2.80 -5.05 10.60
CA VAL A 142 -1.69 -4.57 9.76
C VAL A 142 -0.76 -3.64 10.53
N LEU A 143 -1.30 -2.68 11.29
CA LEU A 143 -0.50 -1.75 12.06
C LEU A 143 0.23 -2.43 13.22
N LEU A 144 -0.40 -3.42 13.89
CA LEU A 144 0.24 -4.16 14.97
C LEU A 144 1.30 -5.16 14.47
N MET A 145 1.07 -5.82 13.34
CA MET A 145 2.01 -6.76 12.73
C MET A 145 3.29 -6.06 12.26
N ASN A 146 3.20 -4.80 11.83
CA ASN A 146 4.35 -4.01 11.39
C ASN A 146 4.67 -2.83 12.33
N ARG A 147 4.39 -3.00 13.63
CA ARG A 147 4.42 -1.91 14.63
C ARG A 147 5.72 -1.11 14.62
N ASP A 148 6.87 -1.79 14.64
CA ASP A 148 8.15 -1.11 14.87
C ASP A 148 8.54 -0.21 13.67
N GLN A 149 8.26 -0.66 12.43
CA GLN A 149 8.48 0.16 11.24
C GLN A 149 7.46 1.30 11.13
N VAL A 150 6.20 1.04 11.52
CA VAL A 150 5.16 2.08 11.57
C VAL A 150 5.50 3.16 12.60
N LEU A 151 6.02 2.79 13.77
CA LEU A 151 6.48 3.73 14.79
C LEU A 151 7.60 4.63 14.25
N ALA A 152 8.61 4.05 13.60
CA ALA A 152 9.68 4.82 12.97
C ALA A 152 9.15 5.81 11.91
N ALA A 153 8.22 5.36 11.06
CA ALA A 153 7.60 6.19 10.03
C ALA A 153 6.74 7.33 10.62
N LEU A 154 6.00 7.05 11.70
CA LEU A 154 5.23 8.05 12.44
C LEU A 154 6.14 9.08 13.10
N SER A 155 7.24 8.67 13.74
CA SER A 155 8.21 9.58 14.35
C SER A 155 8.80 10.55 13.31
N GLY A 156 9.26 10.04 12.15
CA GLY A 156 9.79 10.91 11.09
C GLY A 156 8.74 11.89 10.53
N THR A 157 7.47 11.46 10.45
CA THR A 157 6.37 12.35 10.04
C THR A 157 6.07 13.42 11.10
N GLN A 158 6.11 13.03 12.38
CA GLN A 158 5.91 13.96 13.50
C GLN A 158 7.00 15.03 13.52
N GLU A 159 8.27 14.66 13.33
CA GLU A 159 9.39 15.61 13.27
C GLU A 159 9.18 16.67 12.18
N SER A 160 8.71 16.25 10.99
CA SER A 160 8.37 17.17 9.89
C SER A 160 7.23 18.13 10.27
N LEU A 161 6.20 17.67 10.99
CA LEU A 161 5.11 18.51 11.48
C LEU A 161 5.56 19.46 12.60
N ASP A 162 6.48 19.02 13.46
CA ASP A 162 7.03 19.83 14.54
C ASP A 162 7.95 20.94 14.00
N GLU A 163 8.68 20.71 12.90
CA GLU A 163 9.42 21.75 12.16
C GLU A 163 8.46 22.85 11.68
N LEU A 164 7.39 22.47 10.98
CA LEU A 164 6.37 23.41 10.50
C LEU A 164 5.74 24.20 11.66
N LYS A 165 5.36 23.51 12.74
CA LYS A 165 4.79 24.14 13.93
C LYS A 165 5.74 25.15 14.58
N THR A 166 7.03 24.82 14.64
CA THR A 166 8.06 25.70 15.19
C THR A 166 8.24 26.95 14.33
N ALA A 167 8.34 26.78 13.01
CA ALA A 167 8.45 27.89 12.07
C ALA A 167 7.23 28.82 12.13
N LEU A 168 6.02 28.26 12.21
CA LEU A 168 4.78 29.05 12.35
C LEU A 168 4.74 29.86 13.65
N LYS A 169 5.15 29.27 14.78
CA LYS A 169 5.24 29.99 16.06
C LYS A 169 6.24 31.16 16.02
N ALA A 170 7.31 31.01 15.25
CA ALA A 170 8.34 32.03 15.09
C ALA A 170 8.01 33.07 14.01
N GLY A 171 6.96 32.87 13.21
CA GLY A 171 6.68 33.70 12.03
C GLY A 171 7.74 33.54 10.92
N ASP A 172 8.47 32.43 10.90
CA ASP A 172 9.56 32.18 9.95
C ASP A 172 9.00 31.70 8.60
N GLY A 173 8.64 32.67 7.75
CA GLY A 173 8.14 32.41 6.40
C GLY A 173 9.14 31.68 5.50
N ALA A 174 10.45 31.84 5.73
CA ALA A 174 11.47 31.19 4.91
C ALA A 174 11.49 29.68 5.17
N THR A 175 11.41 29.26 6.44
CA THR A 175 11.34 27.84 6.79
C THR A 175 10.02 27.21 6.35
N VAL A 176 8.89 27.92 6.53
CA VAL A 176 7.59 27.46 6.01
C VAL A 176 7.63 27.25 4.48
N GLY A 177 8.23 28.19 3.75
CA GLY A 177 8.40 28.10 2.30
C GLY A 177 9.20 26.86 1.90
N ARG A 178 10.37 26.64 2.51
CA ARG A 178 11.20 25.45 2.24
C ARG A 178 10.49 24.14 2.54
N TRP A 179 9.71 24.09 3.62
CA TRP A 179 8.93 22.92 4.00
C TRP A 179 7.87 22.59 2.93
N LEU A 180 7.11 23.59 2.48
CA LEU A 180 6.10 23.43 1.41
C LEU A 180 6.74 23.01 0.09
N GLU A 181 7.86 23.64 -0.30
CA GLU A 181 8.58 23.28 -1.51
C GLU A 181 9.13 21.84 -1.46
N SER A 182 9.52 21.35 -0.28
CA SER A 182 9.95 19.96 -0.12
C SER A 182 8.85 18.98 -0.50
N GLY A 183 7.63 19.23 -0.01
CA GLY A 183 6.44 18.45 -0.40
C GLY A 183 6.14 18.55 -1.90
N ALA A 184 6.19 19.76 -2.47
CA ALA A 184 5.96 20.00 -3.90
C ALA A 184 7.00 19.26 -4.78
N ARG A 185 8.29 19.34 -4.44
CA ARG A 185 9.38 18.63 -5.13
C ARG A 185 9.26 17.11 -5.04
N TRP A 186 8.71 16.58 -3.95
CA TRP A 186 8.44 15.15 -3.85
C TRP A 186 7.26 14.76 -4.75
N ARG A 187 6.17 15.53 -4.73
CA ARG A 187 4.95 15.26 -5.52
C ARG A 187 5.20 15.29 -7.03
N SER A 188 6.01 16.23 -7.51
CA SER A 188 6.29 16.41 -8.94
C SER A 188 6.98 15.21 -9.59
N ARG A 189 7.61 14.32 -8.80
CA ARG A 189 8.21 13.07 -9.29
C ARG A 189 7.19 12.08 -9.85
N PHE A 190 5.91 12.29 -9.53
CA PHE A 190 4.79 11.41 -9.90
C PHE A 190 3.77 12.14 -10.79
N GLU A 191 4.11 13.31 -11.30
CA GLU A 191 3.32 14.02 -12.31
C GLU A 191 3.99 13.77 -13.66
N THR A 192 3.41 12.83 -14.42
CA THR A 192 3.70 12.61 -15.85
C THR A 192 2.95 13.60 -16.71
#